data_AF-A0A7L3ZF67-F1
#
_entry.id   AF-A0A7L3ZF67-F1
#
_cell.length_a   1.000
_cell.length_b   1.000
_cell.length_c   1.000
_cell.angle_alpha   90.00
_cell.angle_beta   90.00
_cell.angle_gamma   90.00
#
_symmetry.space_group_name_H-M   'P 1'
#
loop_
_entity.id
_entity.type
_entity.pdbx_description
1 polymer ?
#
loop_
_entity_poly.entity_id
_entity_poly.type
_entity_poly.pdbx_seq_one_letter_code
_entity_poly.pdbx_strand_id
1 'polypeptide(L)'
;QCLNDGVHYLMKMLSFRCPLQLNEDVALQDKDTARLLSEGIFSDTHLLAMMYSGEMCYWGLRHCGEGKQESLETIDSLSNSDLGCRSQSVLLDFREMGKKMLTKYVTVCEGPLKGQGWNTTTAKQMLHYFVKSHN
;
A
#
# COMPACT_ATOMS: atom_id res chain seq x y z
N GLN A 1 -10.49 13.36 -2.26
CA GLN A 1 -11.29 12.18 -2.68
C GLN A 1 -10.46 11.23 -3.55
N CYS A 2 -9.99 11.64 -4.74
CA CYS A 2 -9.25 10.77 -5.67
C CYS A 2 -8.02 10.05 -5.08
N LEU A 3 -7.31 10.68 -4.15
CA LEU A 3 -6.12 10.08 -3.51
C LEU A 3 -6.49 8.92 -2.57
N ASN A 4 -7.53 9.10 -1.75
CA ASN A 4 -8.08 8.03 -0.91
C ASN A 4 -8.58 6.86 -1.77
N ASP A 5 -9.32 7.17 -2.83
CA ASP A 5 -9.86 6.15 -3.73
C ASP A 5 -8.75 5.38 -4.45
N GLY A 6 -7.72 6.08 -4.95
CA GLY A 6 -6.61 5.42 -5.63
C GLY A 6 -5.80 4.49 -4.73
N VAL A 7 -5.48 4.92 -3.50
CA VAL A 7 -4.83 4.04 -2.51
C VAL A 7 -5.73 2.84 -2.20
N HIS A 8 -7.03 3.06 -1.97
CA HIS A 8 -7.98 1.99 -1.70
C HIS A 8 -8.05 0.95 -2.82
N TYR A 9 -8.11 1.37 -4.08
CA TYR A 9 -8.19 0.45 -5.21
C TYR A 9 -6.87 -0.28 -5.47
N LEU A 10 -5.72 0.38 -5.31
CA LEU A 10 -4.42 -0.30 -5.39
C LEU A 10 -4.29 -1.35 -4.29
N MET A 11 -4.74 -1.05 -3.08
CA MET A 11 -4.76 -1.99 -1.98
C MET A 11 -5.67 -3.19 -2.25
N LYS A 12 -6.88 -2.94 -2.77
CA LYS A 12 -7.78 -4.02 -3.20
C LYS A 12 -7.10 -4.93 -4.24
N MET A 13 -6.45 -4.35 -5.24
CA MET A 13 -5.72 -5.09 -6.27
C MET A 13 -4.63 -5.97 -5.66
N LEU A 14 -3.82 -5.42 -4.75
CA LEU A 14 -2.78 -6.17 -4.03
C LEU A 14 -3.35 -7.28 -3.13
N SER A 15 -4.52 -7.06 -2.52
CA SER A 15 -5.16 -8.02 -1.61
C SER A 15 -6.00 -9.11 -2.29
N PHE A 16 -6.33 -8.95 -3.57
CA PHE A 16 -7.19 -9.91 -4.28
C PHE A 16 -6.48 -11.24 -4.56
N ARG A 17 -5.15 -11.25 -4.49
CA ARG A 17 -4.35 -12.45 -4.74
C ARG A 17 -4.07 -13.18 -3.42
N CYS A 18 -4.41 -14.46 -3.38
CA CYS A 18 -4.04 -15.33 -2.27
C CYS A 18 -2.55 -15.66 -2.40
N PRO A 19 -1.70 -15.41 -1.39
CA PRO A 19 -0.35 -15.92 -1.37
C PRO A 19 -0.36 -17.43 -1.59
N LEU A 20 0.54 -17.94 -2.44
CA LEU A 20 0.59 -19.38 -2.67
C LEU A 20 1.09 -20.05 -1.39
N GLN A 21 0.30 -20.97 -0.84
CA GLN A 21 0.80 -21.94 0.12
C GLN A 21 1.68 -22.90 -0.67
N LEU A 22 2.99 -22.66 -0.63
CA LEU A 22 3.97 -23.53 -1.27
C LEU A 22 3.97 -24.86 -0.52
N ASN A 23 3.31 -25.85 -1.10
CA ASN A 23 3.28 -27.22 -0.57
C ASN A 23 4.69 -27.83 -0.69
N GLU A 24 5.11 -28.67 0.25
CA GLU A 24 6.45 -29.28 0.27
C GLU A 24 6.76 -30.11 -1.00
N ASP A 25 5.71 -30.52 -1.73
CA ASP A 25 5.79 -31.32 -2.95
C ASP A 25 6.19 -30.53 -4.22
N VAL A 26 6.20 -29.19 -4.16
CA VAL A 26 6.60 -28.33 -5.30
C VAL A 26 8.06 -27.95 -5.15
N ALA A 27 8.93 -28.60 -5.92
CA ALA A 27 10.36 -28.27 -5.97
C ALA A 27 10.59 -26.93 -6.69
N LEU A 28 10.53 -25.83 -5.95
CA LEU A 28 11.01 -24.54 -6.43
C LEU A 28 12.55 -24.54 -6.38
N GLN A 29 13.17 -24.60 -7.56
CA GLN A 29 14.63 -24.58 -7.68
C GLN A 29 15.22 -23.21 -7.29
N ASP A 30 14.44 -22.14 -7.41
CA ASP A 30 14.84 -20.79 -7.04
C ASP A 30 14.14 -20.30 -5.76
N LYS A 31 14.94 -20.06 -4.73
CA LYS A 31 14.48 -19.58 -3.41
C LYS A 31 13.92 -18.17 -3.49
N ASP A 32 14.43 -17.34 -4.38
CA ASP A 32 13.98 -15.95 -4.52
C ASP A 32 12.60 -15.89 -5.17
N THR A 33 12.37 -16.68 -6.23
CA THR A 33 11.04 -16.89 -6.79
C THR A 33 10.06 -17.44 -5.75
N ALA A 34 10.45 -18.46 -4.97
CA ALA A 34 9.60 -19.00 -3.90
C ALA A 34 9.18 -17.92 -2.90
N ARG A 35 10.13 -17.08 -2.48
CA ARG A 35 9.88 -15.97 -1.55
C ARG A 35 8.90 -14.95 -2.13
N LEU A 36 9.07 -14.56 -3.40
CA LEU A 36 8.14 -13.65 -4.09
C LEU A 36 6.71 -14.21 -4.13
N LEU A 37 6.56 -15.48 -4.48
CA LEU A 37 5.26 -16.16 -4.56
C LEU A 37 4.57 -16.27 -3.19
N SER A 38 5.34 -16.59 -2.14
CA SER A 38 4.82 -16.62 -0.75
C SER A 38 4.41 -15.24 -0.23
N GLU A 39 4.95 -14.18 -0.81
CA GLU A 39 4.61 -12.78 -0.50
C GLU A 39 3.46 -12.25 -1.38
N GLY A 40 2.94 -13.06 -2.30
CA GLY A 40 1.89 -12.68 -3.24
C GLY A 40 2.37 -11.76 -4.39
N ILE A 41 3.65 -11.82 -4.73
CA ILE A 41 4.28 -10.98 -5.76
C ILE A 41 4.52 -11.83 -7.01
N PHE A 42 3.68 -11.63 -8.03
CA PHE A 42 3.69 -12.46 -9.24
C PHE A 42 4.18 -11.73 -10.48
N SER A 43 4.36 -10.42 -10.41
CA SER A 43 4.73 -9.59 -11.56
C SER A 43 5.17 -8.19 -11.14
N ASP A 44 5.85 -7.49 -12.05
CA ASP A 44 6.28 -6.09 -11.93
C ASP A 44 5.13 -5.15 -11.55
N THR A 45 3.90 -5.44 -12.00
CA THR A 45 2.72 -4.66 -11.65
C THR A 45 2.49 -4.58 -10.14
N HIS A 46 2.82 -5.63 -9.38
CA HIS A 46 2.70 -5.63 -7.93
C HIS A 46 3.70 -4.67 -7.30
N LEU A 47 4.95 -4.64 -7.79
CA LEU A 47 6.00 -3.75 -7.30
C LEU A 47 5.67 -2.30 -7.61
N LEU A 48 5.24 -2.03 -8.84
CA LEU A 48 4.78 -0.71 -9.26
C LEU A 48 3.60 -0.25 -8.41
N ALA A 49 2.61 -1.11 -8.15
CA ALA A 49 1.48 -0.76 -7.30
C ALA A 49 1.90 -0.47 -5.85
N MET A 50 2.86 -1.20 -5.28
CA MET A 50 3.40 -0.90 -3.95
C MET A 50 4.10 0.46 -3.92
N MET A 51 4.95 0.75 -4.91
CA MET A 51 5.63 2.04 -5.03
C MET A 51 4.62 3.19 -5.19
N TYR A 52 3.69 3.07 -6.13
CA TYR A 52 2.66 4.09 -6.36
C TYR A 52 1.76 4.29 -5.15
N SER A 53 1.36 3.22 -4.45
CA SER A 53 0.58 3.35 -3.21
C SER A 53 1.35 4.14 -2.15
N GLY A 54 2.65 3.86 -2.00
CA GLY A 54 3.51 4.60 -1.08
C GLY A 54 3.67 6.07 -1.44
N GLU A 55 3.87 6.37 -2.72
CA GLU A 55 3.95 7.73 -3.23
C GLU A 55 2.64 8.50 -3.04
N MET A 56 1.49 7.87 -3.34
CA MET A 56 0.18 8.47 -3.09
C MET A 56 -0.02 8.78 -1.60
N CYS A 57 0.34 7.86 -0.70
CA CYS A 57 0.31 8.10 0.74
C CYS A 57 1.19 9.28 1.17
N TYR A 58 2.39 9.39 0.59
CA TYR A 58 3.32 10.48 0.84
C TYR A 58 2.73 11.84 0.41
N TRP A 59 2.16 11.93 -0.80
CA TRP A 59 1.49 13.14 -1.25
C TRP A 59 0.23 13.44 -0.45
N GLY A 60 -0.50 12.40 -0.02
CA GLY A 60 -1.67 12.52 0.86
C GLY A 60 -1.31 13.24 2.16
N LEU A 61 -0.25 12.81 2.84
CA LEU A 61 0.21 13.47 4.06
C LEU A 61 0.73 14.89 3.81
N ARG A 62 1.47 15.12 2.72
CA ARG A 62 2.04 16.44 2.39
C ARG A 62 0.98 17.49 2.06
N HIS A 63 -0.09 17.12 1.37
CA HIS A 63 -1.07 18.07 0.87
C HIS A 63 -2.36 18.14 1.68
N CYS A 64 -2.75 17.05 2.37
CA CYS A 64 -3.90 17.10 3.27
C CYS A 64 -3.53 17.61 4.68
N GLY A 65 -2.24 17.67 5.02
CA GLY A 65 -1.75 18.04 6.34
C GLY A 65 -2.05 16.96 7.39
N GLU A 66 -1.19 16.82 8.39
CA GLU A 66 -1.40 15.90 9.52
C GLU A 66 -2.67 16.24 10.34
N GLY A 67 -3.32 17.38 10.07
CA GLY A 67 -4.48 17.92 10.80
C GLY A 67 -5.79 18.07 10.03
N LYS A 68 -5.95 17.52 8.82
CA LYS A 68 -7.28 17.38 8.16
C LYS A 68 -7.64 15.93 7.88
N GLN A 69 -7.32 15.05 8.83
CA GLN A 69 -8.20 13.92 9.10
C GLN A 69 -9.46 14.56 9.70
N GLU A 70 -10.37 15.08 8.86
CA GLU A 70 -11.55 15.80 9.35
C GLU A 70 -12.24 14.97 10.42
N SER A 71 -12.19 15.48 11.65
CA SER A 71 -13.16 15.19 12.68
C SER A 71 -14.53 15.54 12.10
N LEU A 72 -15.18 14.59 11.43
CA LEU A 72 -16.59 14.71 11.15
C LEU A 72 -17.33 14.41 12.45
N GLU A 73 -17.31 15.38 13.37
CA GLU A 73 -18.31 15.43 14.43
C GLU A 73 -19.65 15.78 13.79
N THR A 74 -20.53 14.78 13.81
CA THR A 74 -21.98 14.85 14.05
C THR A 74 -22.78 15.98 13.35
N ILE A 75 -23.58 15.60 12.34
CA ILE A 75 -24.94 16.14 12.21
C ILE A 75 -25.91 14.96 12.13
N ASP A 76 -26.74 14.90 13.18
CA ASP A 76 -27.94 14.09 13.35
C ASP A 76 -28.98 14.38 12.26
N SER A 77 -29.64 13.34 11.74
CA SER A 77 -31.05 13.33 11.28
C SER A 77 -31.39 12.02 10.58
N LEU A 78 -32.30 11.25 11.20
CA LEU A 78 -33.12 10.24 10.56
C LEU A 78 -33.81 10.79 9.30
N SER A 79 -33.60 10.18 8.13
CA SER A 79 -34.63 10.09 7.09
C SER A 79 -34.29 9.03 6.05
N ASN A 80 -35.25 8.14 5.77
CA ASN A 80 -35.22 7.15 4.72
C ASN A 80 -35.36 7.82 3.34
N SER A 81 -34.44 7.57 2.41
CA SER A 81 -34.69 7.34 0.98
C SER A 81 -33.38 7.29 0.17
N ASP A 82 -33.21 6.16 -0.52
CA ASP A 82 -32.55 5.93 -1.81
C ASP A 82 -31.25 6.63 -2.26
N LEU A 83 -30.40 5.77 -2.83
CA LEU A 83 -29.27 6.01 -3.74
C LEU A 83 -28.00 6.68 -3.18
N GLY A 84 -27.03 5.83 -2.87
CA GLY A 84 -25.61 6.18 -2.87
C GLY A 84 -24.83 5.39 -1.84
N CYS A 85 -23.99 4.46 -2.32
CA CYS A 85 -23.01 3.71 -1.55
C CYS A 85 -22.29 4.63 -0.55
N ARG A 86 -22.77 4.66 0.71
CA ARG A 86 -22.13 5.38 1.80
C ARG A 86 -20.86 4.60 2.09
N SER A 87 -19.77 5.01 1.45
CA SER A 87 -18.45 4.45 1.64
C SER A 87 -18.18 4.36 3.14
N GLN A 88 -18.15 3.13 3.65
CA GLN A 88 -17.53 2.78 4.91
C GLN A 88 -16.02 2.98 4.73
N SER A 89 -15.57 4.22 4.49
CA SER A 89 -14.16 4.53 4.39
C SER A 89 -13.63 4.46 5.81
N VAL A 90 -13.16 3.28 6.19
CA VAL A 90 -12.11 3.17 7.20
C VAL A 90 -11.12 4.27 6.85
N LEU A 91 -10.99 5.27 7.72
CA LEU A 91 -10.06 6.38 7.51
C LEU A 91 -8.69 5.76 7.28
N LEU A 92 -8.22 5.82 6.03
CA LEU A 92 -6.95 5.22 5.65
C LEU A 92 -5.86 5.97 6.39
N ASP A 93 -5.13 5.27 7.25
CA ASP A 93 -3.90 5.79 7.81
C ASP A 93 -2.84 5.81 6.70
N PHE A 94 -2.74 6.94 6.01
CA PHE A 94 -1.77 7.13 4.94
C PHE A 94 -0.34 6.87 5.39
N ARG A 95 -0.01 7.20 6.65
CA ARG A 95 1.34 7.00 7.16
C ARG A 95 1.66 5.53 7.28
N GLU A 96 0.86 4.79 8.04
CA GLU A 96 1.13 3.37 8.26
C GLU A 96 0.99 2.57 6.97
N MET A 97 0.03 2.92 6.10
CA MET A 97 -0.11 2.30 4.79
C MET A 97 1.10 2.58 3.90
N GLY A 98 1.53 3.85 3.83
CA GLY A 98 2.70 4.25 3.04
C GLY A 98 3.97 3.56 3.50
N LYS A 99 4.20 3.50 4.83
CA LYS A 99 5.32 2.76 5.43
C LYS A 99 5.29 1.29 5.05
N LYS A 100 4.14 0.63 5.20
CA LYS A 100 3.98 -0.80 4.88
C LYS A 100 4.32 -1.08 3.42
N MET A 101 3.75 -0.31 2.49
CA MET A 101 3.94 -0.53 1.05
C MET A 101 5.39 -0.28 0.62
N LEU A 102 5.98 0.84 1.02
CA LEU A 102 7.36 1.16 0.63
C LEU A 102 8.38 0.24 1.29
N THR A 103 8.16 -0.18 2.54
CA THR A 103 9.04 -1.17 3.19
C THR A 103 9.04 -2.47 2.40
N LYS A 104 7.85 -2.98 2.05
CA LYS A 104 7.73 -4.21 1.26
C LYS A 104 8.40 -4.05 -0.12
N TYR A 105 8.18 -2.94 -0.81
CA TYR A 105 8.85 -2.64 -2.09
C TYR A 105 10.37 -2.68 -1.95
N VAL A 106 10.95 -1.98 -0.97
CA VAL A 106 12.41 -1.93 -0.75
C VAL A 106 12.97 -3.31 -0.41
N THR A 107 12.35 -4.04 0.52
CA THR A 107 12.79 -5.39 0.91
C THR A 107 12.82 -6.35 -0.27
N VAL A 108 11.86 -6.25 -1.18
CA VAL A 108 11.78 -7.12 -2.36
C VAL A 108 12.82 -6.73 -3.41
N CYS A 109 12.94 -5.43 -3.71
CA CYS A 109 13.88 -4.92 -4.71
C CYS A 109 15.35 -5.14 -4.32
N GLU A 110 15.68 -5.03 -3.03
CA GLU A 110 17.07 -5.20 -2.53
C GLU A 110 17.38 -6.63 -2.09
N GLY A 111 16.37 -7.48 -2.01
CA GLY A 111 16.48 -8.91 -1.72
C GLY A 111 16.30 -9.74 -2.99
N PRO A 112 15.16 -10.44 -3.16
CA PRO A 112 14.91 -11.35 -4.29
C PRO A 112 15.15 -10.77 -5.69
N LEU A 113 14.99 -9.46 -5.87
CA LEU A 113 15.16 -8.81 -7.17
C LEU A 113 16.44 -7.97 -7.28
N LYS A 114 17.40 -8.20 -6.38
CA LYS A 114 18.66 -7.45 -6.39
C LYS A 114 19.38 -7.64 -7.73
N GLY A 115 19.78 -6.54 -8.34
CA GLY A 115 20.46 -6.54 -9.65
C GLY A 115 19.51 -6.52 -10.86
N GLN A 116 18.19 -6.58 -10.66
CA GLN A 116 17.19 -6.52 -11.74
C GLN A 116 16.80 -5.08 -12.15
N GLY A 117 17.64 -4.08 -11.81
CA GLY A 117 17.44 -2.68 -12.24
C GLY A 117 16.40 -1.87 -11.46
N TRP A 118 15.80 -2.41 -10.39
CA TRP A 118 14.85 -1.67 -9.55
C TRP A 118 15.53 -0.56 -8.73
N ASN A 119 14.97 0.65 -8.77
CA ASN A 119 15.45 1.80 -7.99
C ASN A 119 14.67 1.94 -6.68
N THR A 120 15.37 2.01 -5.56
CA THR A 120 14.79 2.17 -4.21
C THR A 120 15.07 3.53 -3.57
N THR A 121 15.80 4.42 -4.24
CA THR A 121 16.25 5.71 -3.70
C THR A 121 15.05 6.56 -3.27
N THR A 122 14.07 6.75 -4.16
CA THR A 122 12.87 7.55 -3.86
C THR A 122 12.02 6.92 -2.76
N ALA A 123 11.83 5.60 -2.79
CA ALA A 123 11.09 4.86 -1.76
C ALA A 123 11.70 5.06 -0.38
N LYS A 124 13.04 4.99 -0.27
CA LYS A 124 13.77 5.22 0.98
C LYS A 124 13.63 6.66 1.49
N GLN A 125 13.65 7.65 0.60
CA GLN A 125 13.42 9.05 0.96
C GLN A 125 12.02 9.28 1.53
N MET A 126 10.99 8.71 0.88
CA MET A 126 9.61 8.78 1.36
C MET A 126 9.42 8.02 2.70
N LEU A 127 10.07 6.86 2.87
CA LEU A 127 10.08 6.15 4.16
C LEU A 127 10.67 6.98 5.28
N HIS A 128 11.80 7.64 5.03
CA HIS A 128 12.42 8.53 6.01
C HIS A 128 11.48 9.68 6.40
N TYR A 129 10.71 10.23 5.45
CA TYR A 129 9.68 11.23 5.75
C TYR A 129 8.61 10.68 6.71
N PHE A 130 8.09 9.48 6.48
CA PHE A 130 7.08 8.88 7.34
C PHE A 130 7.56 8.59 8.77
N VAL A 131 8.85 8.30 8.96
CA VAL A 131 9.45 8.09 10.29
C VAL A 131 9.72 9.42 11.00
N LYS A 132 10.21 10.43 10.27
CA LYS A 132 10.61 11.71 10.87
C LYS A 132 9.44 12.51 11.44
N SER A 133 8.27 12.49 10.80
CA SER A 133 7.14 13.32 11.26
C SER A 133 6.28 12.70 12.37
N HIS A 134 6.88 11.81 13.19
CA HIS A 134 6.31 11.24 14.41
C HIS A 134 7.14 11.59 15.68
N ASN A 135 8.17 12.43 15.55
CA ASN A 135 8.93 13.03 16.66
C ASN A 135 8.71 14.54 16.69
#